data_AF-T1DGJ3-F1
#
_entry.id   AF-T1DGJ3-F1
#
_cell.length_a   1.000
_cell.length_b   1.000
_cell.length_c   1.000
_cell.angle_alpha   90.00
_cell.angle_beta   90.00
_cell.angle_gamma   90.00
#
_symmetry.space_group_name_H-M   'P 1'
#
loop_
_entity.id
_entity.type
_entity.pdbx_description
1 polymer ?
#
loop_
_entity_poly.entity_id
_entity_poly.type
_entity_poly.pdbx_seq_one_letter_code
_entity_poly.pdbx_strand_id
1 'polypeptide(L)'
;MLRPAVFAAHAPAKPLNTSNMQMKIYPRAEWRESFYEAWRNVRDFFVNPDLIKEKWAALGKNYAALLPLVQDPEDLDYVIGNMMGSLGESHMYIIGGKTGWKTPPEPTAGLGVEFALNRAAGRYYLKRILRGENTVPGYYAPLAQPGLKVKQGDYVLAINGKPLEAPTNPYSLLQGTLGQTIALRIAATPTGKPWTILVKPIVNSGKLHLLHWINDNRREVDKLSHGKIGYVYL
;
A
#
# COMPACT_ATOMS: atom_id res chain seq x y z
N MET A 1 14.97 22.96 -46.79
CA MET A 1 13.76 23.37 -46.05
C MET A 1 12.99 22.13 -45.62
N LEU A 2 13.00 21.78 -44.33
CA LEU A 2 12.10 20.77 -43.78
C LEU A 2 10.68 21.36 -43.79
N ARG A 3 9.74 20.73 -44.47
CA ARG A 3 8.33 21.14 -44.41
C ARG A 3 7.83 20.95 -42.97
N PRO A 4 7.09 21.91 -42.38
CA PRO A 4 6.44 21.69 -41.10
C PRO A 4 5.48 20.51 -41.23
N ALA A 5 5.63 19.52 -40.35
CA ALA A 5 4.74 18.37 -40.30
C ALA A 5 3.32 18.86 -39.97
N VAL A 6 2.37 18.60 -40.87
CA VAL A 6 0.95 18.85 -40.62
C VAL A 6 0.45 17.70 -39.74
N PHE A 7 0.31 17.93 -38.44
CA PHE A 7 -0.26 16.96 -37.52
C PHE A 7 -1.78 17.01 -37.61
N ALA A 8 -2.42 15.90 -37.98
CA ALA A 8 -3.87 15.78 -37.87
C ALA A 8 -4.25 15.68 -36.38
N ALA A 9 -5.10 16.59 -35.90
CA ALA A 9 -5.47 16.75 -34.49
C ALA A 9 -6.06 15.49 -33.82
N HIS A 10 -6.46 14.49 -34.61
CA HIS A 10 -7.09 13.25 -34.15
C HIS A 10 -6.47 11.98 -34.75
N ALA A 11 -5.24 12.04 -35.28
CA ALA A 11 -4.56 10.83 -35.71
C ALA A 11 -4.34 9.91 -34.50
N PRO A 12 -4.68 8.61 -34.58
CA PRO A 12 -4.41 7.67 -33.50
C PRO A 12 -2.89 7.62 -33.27
N ALA A 13 -2.45 8.08 -32.10
CA ALA A 13 -1.03 8.06 -31.74
C ALA A 13 -0.60 6.59 -31.61
N LYS A 14 0.28 6.14 -32.51
CA LYS A 14 0.98 4.87 -32.32
C LYS A 14 1.98 5.06 -31.18
N PRO A 15 1.94 4.25 -30.11
CA PRO A 15 2.92 4.33 -29.04
C PRO A 15 4.33 4.18 -29.61
N LEU A 16 5.23 5.10 -29.27
CA LEU A 16 6.63 4.96 -29.62
C LEU A 16 7.21 3.79 -28.81
N ASN A 17 7.73 2.78 -29.50
CA ASN A 17 8.37 1.65 -28.82
C ASN A 17 9.81 2.02 -28.41
N THR A 18 10.04 2.18 -27.10
CA THR A 18 11.36 2.49 -26.52
C THR A 18 12.05 1.26 -25.91
N SER A 19 11.50 0.05 -26.05
CA SER A 19 12.02 -1.16 -25.36
C SER A 19 13.47 -1.51 -25.71
N ASN A 20 13.95 -1.05 -26.87
CA ASN A 20 15.30 -1.32 -27.37
C ASN A 20 16.27 -0.14 -27.14
N MET A 21 15.83 0.95 -26.50
CA MET A 21 16.72 2.05 -26.13
C MET A 21 17.60 1.64 -24.97
N GLN A 22 18.90 1.89 -25.10
CA GLN A 22 19.88 1.60 -24.06
C GLN A 22 20.53 2.90 -23.61
N MET A 23 20.76 3.01 -22.30
CA MET A 23 21.49 4.12 -21.70
C MET A 23 22.62 3.54 -20.85
N LYS A 24 23.81 4.15 -20.96
CA LYS A 24 24.92 3.85 -20.08
C LYS A 24 24.73 4.60 -18.76
N ILE A 25 24.69 3.85 -17.66
CA ILE A 25 24.47 4.37 -16.31
C ILE A 25 25.79 4.38 -15.56
N TYR A 26 26.06 5.45 -14.83
CA TYR A 26 27.21 5.56 -13.93
C TYR A 26 26.73 5.86 -12.51
N PRO A 27 26.35 4.82 -11.73
CA PRO A 27 25.59 5.01 -10.49
C PRO A 27 26.23 6.01 -9.52
N ARG A 28 27.55 5.88 -9.25
CA ARG A 28 28.25 6.80 -8.33
C ARG A 28 28.27 8.25 -8.81
N ALA A 29 28.33 8.49 -10.13
CA ALA A 29 28.28 9.84 -10.66
C ALA A 29 26.86 10.42 -10.57
N GLU A 30 25.85 9.61 -10.90
CA GLU A 30 24.43 9.98 -10.83
C GLU A 30 23.96 10.21 -9.39
N TRP A 31 24.39 9.38 -8.43
CA TRP A 31 24.09 9.55 -7.01
C TRP A 31 24.71 10.81 -6.44
N ARG A 32 25.97 11.11 -6.81
CA ARG A 32 26.60 12.37 -6.44
C ARG A 32 25.80 13.56 -6.95
N GLU A 33 25.35 13.50 -8.20
CA GLU A 33 24.55 14.59 -8.77
C GLU A 33 23.17 14.70 -8.11
N SER A 34 22.50 13.58 -7.85
CA SER A 34 21.21 13.54 -7.16
C SER A 34 21.29 14.16 -5.77
N PHE A 35 22.36 13.84 -5.01
CA PHE A 35 22.62 14.46 -3.72
C PHE A 35 22.77 15.98 -3.82
N TYR A 36 23.59 16.46 -4.75
CA TYR A 36 23.81 17.90 -4.89
C TYR A 36 22.59 18.63 -5.44
N GLU A 37 21.77 17.98 -6.25
CA GLU A 37 20.49 18.53 -6.71
C GLU A 37 19.51 18.67 -5.54
N ALA A 38 19.37 17.64 -4.70
CA ALA A 38 18.57 17.73 -3.47
C ALA A 38 19.09 18.85 -2.55
N TRP A 39 20.41 18.95 -2.40
CA TRP A 39 21.04 20.01 -1.61
C TRP A 39 20.74 21.41 -2.18
N ARG A 40 20.88 21.60 -3.50
CA ARG A 40 20.60 22.89 -4.16
C ARG A 40 19.13 23.27 -4.08
N ASN A 41 18.21 22.31 -4.27
CA ASN A 41 16.78 22.57 -4.19
C ASN A 41 16.37 23.15 -2.84
N VAL A 42 16.86 22.57 -1.74
CA VAL A 42 16.60 23.11 -0.40
C VAL A 42 17.32 24.45 -0.21
N ARG A 43 18.56 24.61 -0.68
CA ARG A 43 19.29 25.88 -0.59
C ARG A 43 18.51 27.03 -1.24
N ASP A 44 17.96 26.79 -2.42
CA ASP A 44 17.40 27.84 -3.29
C ASP A 44 15.93 28.14 -3.00
N PHE A 45 15.17 27.14 -2.52
CA PHE A 45 13.70 27.26 -2.40
C PHE A 45 13.17 27.07 -0.98
N PHE A 46 14.01 26.82 0.03
CA PHE A 46 13.53 26.66 1.39
C PHE A 46 13.06 27.99 1.99
N VAL A 47 11.96 27.93 2.74
CA VAL A 47 11.20 29.09 3.19
C VAL A 47 11.95 30.01 4.16
N ASN A 48 12.87 29.46 4.95
CA ASN A 48 13.65 30.21 5.94
C ASN A 48 15.10 30.42 5.45
N PRO A 49 15.41 31.58 4.83
CA PRO A 49 16.73 31.83 4.28
C PRO A 49 17.83 31.95 5.35
N ASP A 50 17.50 32.36 6.57
CA ASP A 50 18.49 32.52 7.64
C ASP A 50 18.94 31.17 8.19
N LEU A 51 18.02 30.21 8.32
CA LEU A 51 18.37 28.83 8.67
C LEU A 51 19.28 28.19 7.63
N ILE A 52 19.02 28.44 6.34
CA ILE A 52 19.87 27.96 5.25
C ILE A 52 21.27 28.58 5.33
N LYS A 53 21.37 29.89 5.53
CA LYS A 53 22.66 30.59 5.69
C LYS A 53 23.48 30.03 6.86
N GLU A 54 22.82 29.72 7.98
CA GLU A 54 23.49 29.25 9.20
C GLU A 54 24.00 27.81 9.06
N LYS A 55 23.15 26.88 8.58
CA LYS A 55 23.41 25.43 8.72
C LYS A 55 23.74 24.72 7.41
N TRP A 56 23.16 25.16 6.29
CA TRP A 56 23.01 24.28 5.13
C TRP A 56 24.32 23.96 4.40
N ALA A 57 25.26 24.90 4.38
CA ALA A 57 26.59 24.67 3.81
C ALA A 57 27.37 23.60 4.58
N ALA A 58 27.32 23.63 5.91
CA ALA A 58 27.99 22.64 6.76
C ALA A 58 27.33 21.25 6.63
N LEU A 59 25.99 21.20 6.64
CA LEU A 59 25.24 19.96 6.44
C LEU A 59 25.57 19.32 5.08
N GLY A 60 25.49 20.09 4.00
CA GLY A 60 25.84 19.60 2.66
C GLY A 60 27.24 19.01 2.59
N LYS A 61 28.23 19.70 3.15
CA LYS A 61 29.63 19.22 3.19
C LYS A 61 29.76 17.92 4.00
N ASN A 62 29.17 17.87 5.19
CA ASN A 62 29.30 16.73 6.09
C ASN A 62 28.66 15.46 5.51
N TYR A 63 27.46 15.58 4.94
CA TYR A 63 26.77 14.43 4.34
C TYR A 63 27.35 14.04 2.97
N ALA A 64 27.87 14.99 2.18
CA ALA A 64 28.56 14.67 0.93
C ALA A 64 29.80 13.78 1.15
N ALA A 65 30.44 13.86 2.32
CA ALA A 65 31.58 13.01 2.67
C ALA A 65 31.20 11.51 2.77
N LEU A 66 29.91 11.18 2.90
CA LEU A 66 29.41 9.81 2.95
C LEU A 66 29.13 9.22 1.57
N LEU A 67 29.06 10.04 0.50
CA LEU A 67 28.78 9.57 -0.86
C LEU A 67 29.70 8.45 -1.37
N PRO A 68 31.00 8.39 -1.01
CA PRO A 68 31.85 7.26 -1.40
C PRO A 68 31.43 5.90 -0.80
N LEU A 69 30.67 5.91 0.30
CA LEU A 69 30.22 4.70 1.00
C LEU A 69 28.92 4.13 0.41
N VAL A 70 28.14 4.94 -0.30
CA VAL A 70 26.86 4.57 -0.93
C VAL A 70 27.08 3.42 -1.94
N GLN A 71 26.38 2.30 -1.73
CA GLN A 71 26.41 1.13 -2.61
C GLN A 71 25.12 0.93 -3.41
N ASP A 72 24.02 1.51 -2.97
CA ASP A 72 22.73 1.43 -3.66
C ASP A 72 21.90 2.73 -3.49
N PRO A 73 20.75 2.85 -4.19
CA PRO A 73 19.89 4.02 -4.03
C PRO A 73 19.31 4.23 -2.63
N GLU A 74 19.19 3.19 -1.80
CA GLU A 74 18.65 3.31 -0.45
C GLU A 74 19.68 3.94 0.51
N ASP A 75 20.96 3.59 0.35
CA ASP A 75 22.05 4.31 1.02
C ASP A 75 22.05 5.80 0.66
N LEU A 76 21.79 6.12 -0.62
CA LEU A 76 21.71 7.50 -1.07
C LEU A 76 20.52 8.23 -0.43
N ASP A 77 19.34 7.62 -0.47
CA ASP A 77 18.13 8.16 0.16
C ASP A 77 18.34 8.35 1.66
N TYR A 78 19.05 7.44 2.33
CA TYR A 78 19.42 7.58 3.73
C TYR A 78 20.32 8.81 3.96
N VAL A 79 21.36 9.00 3.16
CA VAL A 79 22.28 10.14 3.27
C VAL A 79 21.56 11.46 3.03
N ILE A 80 20.76 11.56 1.96
CA ILE A 80 19.97 12.76 1.64
C ILE A 80 18.93 13.02 2.75
N GLY A 81 18.27 11.96 3.25
CA GLY A 81 17.20 12.07 4.23
C GLY A 81 17.71 12.58 5.56
N ASN A 82 18.87 12.10 6.01
CA ASN A 82 19.52 12.59 7.22
C ASN A 82 20.06 14.02 7.06
N MET A 83 20.57 14.38 5.87
CA MET A 83 20.95 15.76 5.58
C MET A 83 19.75 16.71 5.70
N MET A 84 18.64 16.38 5.05
CA MET A 84 17.42 17.18 5.07
C MET A 84 16.79 17.23 6.47
N GLY A 85 16.73 16.10 7.17
CA GLY A 85 16.20 16.01 8.54
C GLY A 85 17.01 16.79 9.58
N SER A 86 18.31 16.98 9.34
CA SER A 86 19.19 17.76 10.23
C SER A 86 18.90 19.26 10.23
N LEU A 87 18.04 19.76 9.34
CA LEU A 87 17.51 21.12 9.45
C LEU A 87 16.57 21.29 10.64
N GLY A 88 15.98 20.20 11.16
CA GLY A 88 15.02 20.24 12.27
C GLY A 88 13.62 20.69 11.86
N GLU A 89 13.31 20.59 10.57
CA GLU A 89 12.06 21.08 9.98
C GLU A 89 11.19 19.92 9.48
N SER A 90 9.87 20.10 9.58
CA SER A 90 8.91 19.13 9.07
C SER A 90 8.83 19.18 7.53
N HIS A 91 8.16 18.19 6.91
CA HIS A 91 7.93 18.15 5.46
C HIS A 91 9.19 18.02 4.58
N MET A 92 10.29 17.59 5.19
CA MET A 92 11.54 17.27 4.53
C MET A 92 11.54 15.79 4.08
N TYR A 93 10.80 15.49 3.02
CA TYR A 93 10.60 14.12 2.56
C TYR A 93 11.49 13.72 1.38
N ILE A 94 11.79 12.42 1.31
CA ILE A 94 12.25 11.74 0.10
C ILE A 94 11.13 10.78 -0.30
N ILE A 95 10.66 10.91 -1.54
CA ILE A 95 9.53 10.13 -2.04
C ILE A 95 9.88 9.58 -3.43
N GLY A 96 9.63 8.30 -3.63
CA GLY A 96 9.89 7.62 -4.90
C GLY A 96 11.35 7.18 -5.01
N GLY A 97 11.89 7.23 -6.22
CA GLY A 97 13.23 6.71 -6.52
C GLY A 97 13.22 5.24 -6.92
N LYS A 98 14.32 4.81 -7.54
CA LYS A 98 14.52 3.41 -7.90
C LYS A 98 15.03 2.68 -6.66
N THR A 99 14.27 1.74 -6.14
CA THR A 99 14.73 0.93 -5.01
C THR A 99 15.73 -0.14 -5.45
N GLY A 100 16.60 -0.59 -4.54
CA GLY A 100 17.54 -1.68 -4.79
C GLY A 100 16.87 -3.06 -4.91
N TRP A 101 15.62 -3.18 -4.46
CA TRP A 101 14.86 -4.44 -4.45
C TRP A 101 14.69 -5.02 -5.87
N LYS A 102 15.25 -6.21 -6.07
CA LYS A 102 15.06 -7.02 -7.29
C LYS A 102 13.89 -8.00 -7.18
N THR A 103 13.42 -8.26 -5.97
CA THR A 103 12.30 -9.17 -5.71
C THR A 103 11.01 -8.40 -5.93
N PRO A 104 10.11 -8.87 -6.82
CA PRO A 104 8.78 -8.30 -6.94
C PRO A 104 8.08 -8.33 -5.57
N PRO A 105 7.34 -7.27 -5.19
CA PRO A 105 6.54 -7.32 -3.98
C PRO A 105 5.53 -8.46 -4.08
N GLU A 106 5.41 -9.25 -3.02
CA GLU A 106 4.42 -10.32 -2.90
C GLU A 106 3.34 -9.88 -1.89
N PRO A 107 2.37 -9.05 -2.31
CA PRO A 107 1.39 -8.50 -1.39
C PRO A 107 0.51 -9.61 -0.83
N THR A 108 0.32 -9.59 0.49
CA THR A 108 -0.68 -10.45 1.13
C THR A 108 -2.07 -9.90 0.82
N ALA A 109 -2.86 -10.66 0.07
CA ALA A 109 -4.21 -10.22 -0.28
C ALA A 109 -5.15 -10.27 0.94
N GLY A 110 -6.19 -9.45 0.89
CA GLY A 110 -7.22 -9.37 1.92
C GLY A 110 -8.57 -9.92 1.48
N LEU A 111 -9.36 -10.38 2.45
CA LEU A 111 -10.74 -10.82 2.25
C LEU A 111 -11.77 -9.87 2.88
N GLY A 112 -11.33 -8.78 3.51
CA GLY A 112 -12.20 -7.87 4.26
C GLY A 112 -12.81 -8.54 5.50
N VAL A 113 -12.04 -9.37 6.20
CA VAL A 113 -12.50 -10.10 7.39
C VAL A 113 -11.45 -10.09 8.50
N GLU A 114 -11.94 -10.29 9.72
CA GLU A 114 -11.11 -10.62 10.88
C GLU A 114 -11.25 -12.11 11.16
N PHE A 115 -10.14 -12.84 11.17
CA PHE A 115 -10.10 -14.23 11.62
C PHE A 115 -9.97 -14.29 13.14
N ALA A 116 -10.56 -15.30 13.76
CA ALA A 116 -10.24 -15.70 15.12
C ALA A 116 -10.09 -17.21 15.22
N LEU A 117 -9.30 -17.66 16.20
CA LEU A 117 -9.02 -19.05 16.45
C LEU A 117 -9.92 -19.58 17.56
N ASN A 118 -10.72 -20.60 17.27
CA ASN A 118 -11.26 -21.47 18.31
C ASN A 118 -10.17 -22.46 18.73
N ARG A 119 -9.52 -22.18 19.87
CA ARG A 119 -8.40 -23.00 20.36
C ARG A 119 -8.81 -24.44 20.69
N ALA A 120 -10.00 -24.64 21.24
CA ALA A 120 -10.48 -25.98 21.60
C ALA A 120 -10.69 -26.86 20.36
N ALA A 121 -11.12 -26.26 19.25
CA ALA A 121 -11.34 -26.98 17.99
C ALA A 121 -10.13 -26.96 17.04
N GLY A 122 -9.11 -26.14 17.30
CA GLY A 122 -7.98 -25.93 16.39
C GLY A 122 -8.35 -25.29 15.04
N ARG A 123 -9.51 -24.61 14.95
CA ARG A 123 -10.08 -24.09 13.69
C ARG A 123 -10.31 -22.58 13.72
N TYR A 124 -10.13 -21.96 12.56
CA TYR A 124 -10.38 -20.53 12.37
C TYR A 124 -11.83 -20.26 11.96
N TYR A 125 -12.40 -19.18 12.50
CA TYR A 125 -13.71 -18.68 12.13
C TYR A 125 -13.65 -17.19 11.77
N LEU A 126 -14.65 -16.74 11.03
CA LEU A 126 -14.84 -15.34 10.65
C LEU A 126 -15.36 -14.58 11.87
N LYS A 127 -14.46 -13.99 12.66
CA LYS A 127 -14.82 -13.13 13.81
C LYS A 127 -15.64 -11.93 13.37
N ARG A 128 -15.29 -11.36 12.21
CA ARG A 128 -15.98 -10.21 11.64
C ARG A 128 -15.88 -10.27 10.12
N ILE A 129 -16.97 -9.91 9.45
CA ILE A 129 -16.96 -9.61 8.02
C ILE A 129 -17.16 -8.11 7.88
N LEU A 130 -16.15 -7.41 7.35
CA LEU A 130 -16.21 -5.96 7.17
C LEU A 130 -17.19 -5.65 6.05
N ARG A 131 -18.11 -4.73 6.32
CA ARG A 131 -19.02 -4.22 5.30
C ARG A 131 -18.34 -3.11 4.52
N GLY A 132 -18.44 -3.22 3.21
CA GLY A 132 -17.96 -2.23 2.26
C GLY A 132 -19.11 -1.46 1.63
N GLU A 133 -18.76 -0.40 0.91
CA GLU A 133 -19.63 0.26 -0.06
C GLU A 133 -19.24 -0.28 -1.43
N ASN A 134 -19.82 -1.41 -1.83
CA ASN A 134 -19.33 -2.21 -2.95
C ASN A 134 -19.42 -1.51 -4.32
N THR A 135 -20.16 -0.40 -4.41
CA THR A 135 -20.25 0.48 -5.59
C THR A 135 -19.14 1.54 -5.64
N VAL A 136 -18.40 1.74 -4.54
CA VAL A 136 -17.34 2.75 -4.43
C VAL A 136 -15.97 2.10 -4.59
N PRO A 137 -15.13 2.57 -5.54
CA PRO A 137 -13.78 2.06 -5.73
C PRO A 137 -12.96 2.08 -4.42
N GLY A 138 -12.39 0.93 -4.07
CA GLY A 138 -11.56 0.77 -2.87
C GLY A 138 -12.31 0.42 -1.59
N TYR A 139 -13.65 0.38 -1.60
CA TYR A 139 -14.48 -0.12 -0.49
C TYR A 139 -15.20 -1.44 -0.84
N TYR A 140 -14.68 -2.17 -1.83
CA TYR A 140 -15.18 -3.49 -2.16
C TYR A 140 -14.86 -4.48 -1.03
N ALA A 141 -15.89 -5.07 -0.42
CA ALA A 141 -15.77 -6.09 0.62
C ALA A 141 -16.05 -7.49 0.04
N PRO A 142 -15.04 -8.35 -0.15
CA PRO A 142 -15.20 -9.60 -0.90
C PRO A 142 -16.23 -10.57 -0.31
N LEU A 143 -16.30 -10.66 1.02
CA LEU A 143 -17.22 -11.58 1.72
C LEU A 143 -18.52 -10.92 2.18
N ALA A 144 -18.76 -9.65 1.84
CA ALA A 144 -20.00 -8.93 2.17
C ALA A 144 -20.90 -8.71 0.94
N GLN A 145 -20.69 -9.43 -0.16
CA GLN A 145 -21.56 -9.32 -1.33
C GLN A 145 -22.90 -10.03 -1.09
N PRO A 146 -23.99 -9.53 -1.69
CA PRO A 146 -25.26 -10.25 -1.72
C PRO A 146 -25.10 -11.65 -2.34
N GLY A 147 -25.86 -12.62 -1.84
CA GLY A 147 -25.92 -13.97 -2.42
C GLY A 147 -24.76 -14.91 -2.05
N LEU A 148 -23.69 -14.42 -1.41
CA LEU A 148 -22.70 -15.33 -0.82
C LEU A 148 -23.25 -15.98 0.45
N LYS A 149 -23.22 -17.31 0.48
CA LYS A 149 -23.55 -18.09 1.68
C LYS A 149 -22.38 -18.03 2.67
N VAL A 150 -22.22 -16.92 3.37
CA VAL A 150 -21.20 -16.73 4.39
C VAL A 150 -21.67 -15.71 5.42
N LYS A 151 -21.39 -15.95 6.70
CA LYS A 151 -21.71 -15.02 7.77
C LYS A 151 -20.64 -15.03 8.86
N GLN A 152 -20.68 -14.00 9.70
CA GLN A 152 -19.88 -13.96 10.92
C GLN A 152 -20.15 -15.23 11.76
N GLY A 153 -19.08 -15.82 12.29
CA GLY A 153 -19.11 -17.07 13.05
C GLY A 153 -18.87 -18.33 12.22
N ASP A 154 -19.01 -18.28 10.89
CA ASP A 154 -18.69 -19.43 10.04
C ASP A 154 -17.19 -19.76 10.09
N TYR A 155 -16.88 -21.05 10.02
CA TYR A 155 -15.52 -21.59 10.03
C TYR A 155 -14.94 -21.65 8.62
N VAL A 156 -13.67 -21.28 8.49
CA VAL A 156 -12.91 -21.41 7.25
C VAL A 156 -12.03 -22.65 7.35
N LEU A 157 -12.39 -23.70 6.63
CA LEU A 157 -11.72 -25.00 6.69
C LEU A 157 -10.58 -25.13 5.68
N ALA A 158 -10.64 -24.39 4.57
CA ALA A 158 -9.56 -24.33 3.58
C ALA A 158 -9.62 -23.03 2.77
N ILE A 159 -8.44 -22.57 2.34
CA ILE A 159 -8.26 -21.44 1.42
C ILE A 159 -7.53 -21.98 0.19
N ASN A 160 -8.17 -21.88 -0.97
CA ASN A 160 -7.68 -22.35 -2.26
C ASN A 160 -7.17 -23.82 -2.22
N GLY A 161 -7.97 -24.71 -1.63
CA GLY A 161 -7.64 -26.13 -1.46
C GLY A 161 -6.67 -26.45 -0.32
N LYS A 162 -5.97 -25.46 0.24
CA LYS A 162 -5.06 -25.66 1.38
C LYS A 162 -5.84 -25.66 2.70
N PRO A 163 -5.78 -26.72 3.52
CA PRO A 163 -6.44 -26.77 4.83
C PRO A 163 -6.03 -25.58 5.72
N LEU A 164 -7.00 -25.05 6.47
CA LEU A 164 -6.76 -24.00 7.45
C LEU A 164 -7.09 -24.52 8.85
N GLU A 165 -6.05 -24.64 9.67
CA GLU A 165 -6.08 -25.06 11.07
C GLU A 165 -4.87 -24.49 11.79
N ALA A 166 -4.96 -24.37 13.12
CA ALA A 166 -3.83 -23.94 13.92
C ALA A 166 -2.66 -24.94 13.75
N PRO A 167 -1.40 -24.45 13.68
CA PRO A 167 -0.95 -23.07 13.91
C PRO A 167 -0.85 -22.20 12.64
N THR A 168 -1.42 -22.64 11.51
CA THR A 168 -1.27 -21.93 10.23
C THR A 168 -1.85 -20.52 10.28
N ASN A 169 -1.04 -19.52 9.93
CA ASN A 169 -1.52 -18.14 9.77
C ASN A 169 -2.52 -18.06 8.58
N PRO A 170 -3.79 -17.68 8.78
CA PRO A 170 -4.75 -17.56 7.68
C PRO A 170 -4.26 -16.66 6.54
N TYR A 171 -3.52 -15.61 6.87
CA TYR A 171 -3.03 -14.64 5.91
C TYR A 171 -1.89 -15.19 5.03
N SER A 172 -1.14 -16.20 5.47
CA SER A 172 -0.11 -16.81 4.61
C SER A 172 -0.72 -17.56 3.42
N LEU A 173 -1.93 -18.09 3.57
CA LEU A 173 -2.67 -18.74 2.48
C LEU A 173 -3.24 -17.76 1.45
N LEU A 174 -3.16 -16.45 1.71
CA LEU A 174 -3.63 -15.38 0.82
C LEU A 174 -2.48 -14.70 0.04
N GLN A 175 -1.23 -15.05 0.33
CA GLN A 175 -0.08 -14.62 -0.48
C GLN A 175 -0.18 -15.19 -1.89
N GLY A 176 0.15 -14.41 -2.93
CA GLY A 176 0.05 -14.83 -4.33
C GLY A 176 -1.36 -14.93 -4.91
N THR A 177 -2.40 -14.62 -4.13
CA THR A 177 -3.80 -14.78 -4.56
C THR A 177 -4.42 -13.51 -5.15
N LEU A 178 -3.69 -12.38 -5.11
CA LEU A 178 -4.20 -11.10 -5.60
C LEU A 178 -4.52 -11.18 -7.09
N GLY A 179 -5.68 -10.66 -7.48
CA GLY A 179 -6.13 -10.66 -8.87
C GLY A 179 -6.77 -11.98 -9.34
N GLN A 180 -6.63 -13.06 -8.57
CA GLN A 180 -7.20 -14.37 -8.87
C GLN A 180 -8.51 -14.60 -8.10
N THR A 181 -9.39 -15.43 -8.64
CA THR A 181 -10.55 -15.93 -7.90
C THR A 181 -10.11 -17.15 -7.10
N ILE A 182 -10.32 -17.14 -5.78
CA ILE A 182 -9.97 -18.24 -4.88
C ILE A 182 -11.22 -18.93 -4.32
N ALA A 183 -11.08 -20.22 -4.03
CA ALA A 183 -12.12 -21.01 -3.36
C ALA A 183 -11.92 -20.98 -1.84
N LEU A 184 -12.96 -20.63 -1.08
CA LEU A 184 -13.00 -20.81 0.37
C LEU A 184 -13.94 -21.95 0.71
N ARG A 185 -13.44 -22.93 1.48
CA ARG A 185 -14.26 -24.01 2.03
C ARG A 185 -14.74 -23.60 3.41
N ILE A 186 -16.04 -23.38 3.53
CA ILE A 186 -16.69 -22.80 4.71
C ILE A 186 -17.59 -23.86 5.37
N ALA A 187 -17.76 -23.79 6.69
CA ALA A 187 -18.74 -24.59 7.43
C ALA A 187 -19.34 -23.80 8.58
N ALA A 188 -20.56 -24.14 9.00
CA ALA A 188 -21.23 -23.49 10.14
C ALA A 188 -20.60 -23.88 11.50
N THR A 189 -19.92 -25.02 11.56
CA THR A 189 -19.26 -25.55 12.77
C THR A 189 -17.90 -26.16 12.39
N PRO A 190 -16.98 -26.41 13.35
CA PRO A 190 -15.64 -26.93 13.05
C PRO A 190 -15.61 -28.25 12.26
N THR A 191 -16.62 -29.08 12.45
CA THR A 191 -16.76 -30.43 11.86
C THR A 191 -18.02 -30.56 10.99
N GLY A 192 -18.71 -29.45 10.71
CA GLY A 192 -19.96 -29.45 9.97
C GLY A 192 -19.79 -29.73 8.48
N LYS A 193 -20.90 -30.00 7.79
CA LYS A 193 -20.93 -30.20 6.33
C LYS A 193 -20.43 -28.92 5.64
N PRO A 194 -19.31 -28.99 4.88
CA PRO A 194 -18.76 -27.81 4.24
C PRO A 194 -19.51 -27.45 2.94
N TRP A 195 -19.39 -26.20 2.55
CA TRP A 195 -19.69 -25.71 1.20
C TRP A 195 -18.56 -24.82 0.70
N THR A 196 -18.53 -24.57 -0.60
CA THR A 196 -17.48 -23.75 -1.22
C THR A 196 -18.09 -22.44 -1.73
N ILE A 197 -17.39 -21.34 -1.49
CA ILE A 197 -17.65 -20.04 -2.11
C ILE A 197 -16.44 -19.62 -2.93
N LEU A 198 -16.67 -18.86 -4.00
CA LEU A 198 -15.62 -18.26 -4.80
C LEU A 198 -15.56 -16.77 -4.50
N VAL A 199 -14.36 -16.24 -4.30
CA VAL A 199 -14.15 -14.85 -3.93
C VAL A 199 -12.91 -14.29 -4.62
N LYS A 200 -12.95 -13.01 -4.98
CA LYS A 200 -11.79 -12.29 -5.49
C LYS A 200 -11.17 -11.44 -4.36
N PRO A 201 -9.96 -11.77 -3.88
CA PRO A 201 -9.28 -11.00 -2.85
C PRO A 201 -8.98 -9.56 -3.30
N ILE A 202 -8.82 -8.67 -2.31
CA ILE A 202 -8.44 -7.26 -2.51
C ILE A 202 -7.00 -7.00 -2.10
N VAL A 203 -6.40 -5.95 -2.66
CA VAL A 203 -5.01 -5.56 -2.35
C VAL A 203 -4.82 -5.25 -0.87
N ASN A 204 -5.78 -4.55 -0.26
CA ASN A 204 -5.69 -4.08 1.11
C ASN A 204 -7.09 -3.92 1.71
N SER A 205 -7.30 -4.41 2.94
CA SER A 205 -8.55 -4.23 3.70
C SER A 205 -8.57 -2.97 4.59
N GLY A 206 -7.50 -2.16 4.60
CA GLY A 206 -7.36 -0.99 5.47
C GLY A 206 -8.49 0.03 5.32
N LYS A 207 -8.92 0.31 4.08
CA LYS A 207 -10.09 1.18 3.84
C LYS A 207 -11.39 0.61 4.42
N LEU A 208 -11.55 -0.71 4.42
CA LEU A 208 -12.70 -1.38 5.03
C LEU A 208 -12.67 -1.31 6.55
N HIS A 209 -11.47 -1.44 7.16
CA HIS A 209 -11.32 -1.24 8.60
C HIS A 209 -11.63 0.19 9.01
N LEU A 210 -11.12 1.18 8.27
CA LEU A 210 -11.42 2.58 8.52
C LEU A 210 -12.92 2.86 8.36
N LEU A 211 -13.53 2.43 7.25
CA LEU A 211 -14.96 2.58 7.02
C LEU A 211 -15.79 1.92 8.13
N HIS A 212 -15.39 0.73 8.57
CA HIS A 212 -16.04 0.06 9.68
C HIS A 212 -15.97 0.88 10.97
N TRP A 213 -14.80 1.39 11.33
CA TRP A 213 -14.62 2.24 12.51
C TRP A 213 -15.44 3.55 12.42
N ILE A 214 -15.44 4.21 11.26
CA ILE A 214 -16.27 5.40 10.98
C ILE A 214 -17.75 5.08 11.19
N ASN A 215 -18.22 3.96 10.63
CA ASN A 215 -19.62 3.57 10.71
C ASN A 215 -20.03 3.14 12.13
N ASP A 216 -19.12 2.55 12.89
CA ASP A 216 -19.36 2.18 14.29
C ASP A 216 -19.51 3.43 15.15
N ASN A 217 -18.61 4.40 15.01
CA ASN A 217 -18.72 5.71 15.69
C ASN A 217 -19.99 6.46 15.28
N ARG A 218 -20.33 6.46 13.98
CA ARG A 218 -21.56 7.09 13.49
C ARG A 218 -22.80 6.49 14.15
N ARG A 219 -22.88 5.16 14.26
CA ARG A 219 -24.00 4.49 14.92
C ARG A 219 -24.05 4.77 16.42
N GLU A 220 -22.89 4.86 17.07
CA GLU A 220 -22.83 5.19 18.50
C GLU A 220 -23.30 6.63 18.76
N VAL A 221 -22.85 7.59 17.95
CA VAL A 221 -23.31 8.99 18.02
C VAL A 221 -24.82 9.10 17.78
N ASP A 222 -25.33 8.43 16.75
CA ASP A 222 -26.77 8.40 16.45
C ASP A 222 -27.59 7.83 17.62
N LYS A 223 -27.16 6.70 18.17
CA LYS A 223 -27.78 6.03 19.32
C LYS A 223 -27.81 6.91 20.57
N LEU A 224 -26.66 7.49 20.94
CA LEU A 224 -26.53 8.30 22.17
C LEU A 224 -27.21 9.67 22.05
N SER A 225 -27.26 10.23 20.85
CA SER A 225 -27.91 11.52 20.60
C SER A 225 -29.40 11.41 20.28
N HIS A 226 -29.92 10.19 20.11
CA HIS A 226 -31.25 9.93 19.57
C HIS A 226 -31.47 10.64 18.23
N GLY A 227 -30.49 10.55 17.32
CA GLY A 227 -30.53 11.13 15.98
C GLY A 227 -30.39 12.66 15.90
N LYS A 228 -29.98 13.32 16.98
CA LYS A 228 -29.84 14.80 17.03
C LYS A 228 -28.45 15.31 16.60
N ILE A 229 -27.44 14.45 16.58
CA ILE A 229 -26.05 14.83 16.27
C ILE A 229 -25.56 14.06 15.04
N GLY A 230 -25.01 14.79 14.06
CA GLY A 230 -24.32 14.20 12.90
C GLY A 230 -22.85 13.87 13.20
N TYR A 231 -22.31 12.85 12.54
CA TYR A 231 -20.90 12.43 12.68
C TYR A 231 -20.16 12.50 11.34
N VAL A 232 -19.01 13.16 11.34
CA VAL A 232 -18.07 13.26 10.22
C VAL A 232 -16.67 12.91 10.71
N TYR A 233 -15.92 12.17 9.89
CA TYR A 233 -14.50 11.88 10.07
C TYR A 233 -13.72 12.61 8.97
N LEU A 234 -12.64 13.30 9.34
CA LEU A 234 -11.78 14.09 8.47
C LEU A 234 -10.34 13.58 8.58
#